data_AF-J9FXT0-F1
#
_entry.id   AF-J9FXT0-F1
#
_cell.length_a   1.000
_cell.length_b   1.000
_cell.length_c   1.000
_cell.angle_alpha   90.00
_cell.angle_beta   90.00
_cell.angle_gamma   90.00
#
_symmetry.space_group_name_H-M   'P 1'
#
loop_
_entity.id
_entity.type
_entity.pdbx_description
1 polymer ?
#
loop_
_entity_poly.entity_id
_entity_poly.type
_entity_poly.pdbx_seq_one_letter_code
_entity_poly.pdbx_strand_id
1 'polypeptide(L)'
;MWDQVEGVLARKAAEGVDVRVLYDGTCEFSRLPHRFPSYLNSLGIQCRIFAPIHPFVSTHYNYRDHRKIAVIDGNISYTGGLNLADEYANFIQPFGHWKDTAVRLEGEASRSFTLLFLQMWQVEDRELTFTPYLSAPYTAHPESSGFVIPYGDCPLDDHYVGEMVYTHILNVAQSYVHIMTPYLILGHELESALE
;
A
#
# COMPACT_ATOMS: atom_id res chain seq x y z
N MET A 1 -10.08 11.03 -11.81
CA MET A 1 -8.84 11.15 -10.99
C MET A 1 -7.71 10.38 -11.62
N TRP A 2 -7.87 9.08 -11.89
CA TRP A 2 -6.83 8.22 -12.44
C TRP A 2 -6.12 8.84 -13.66
N ASP A 3 -6.87 9.34 -14.63
CA ASP A 3 -6.32 9.93 -15.87
C ASP A 3 -5.30 11.05 -15.62
N GLN A 4 -5.49 11.85 -14.56
CA GLN A 4 -4.55 12.91 -14.20
C GLN A 4 -3.25 12.33 -13.64
N VAL A 5 -3.37 11.30 -12.79
CA VAL A 5 -2.22 10.58 -12.21
C VAL A 5 -1.46 9.87 -13.33
N GLU A 6 -2.15 9.11 -14.17
CA GLU A 6 -1.59 8.43 -15.32
C GLU A 6 -0.84 9.39 -16.26
N GLY A 7 -1.42 10.55 -16.57
CA GLY A 7 -0.76 11.58 -17.38
C GLY A 7 0.52 12.12 -16.75
N VAL A 8 0.62 12.21 -15.42
CA VAL A 8 1.86 12.55 -14.72
C VAL A 8 2.86 11.40 -14.81
N LEU A 9 2.42 10.17 -14.54
CA LEU A 9 3.26 8.97 -14.59
C LEU A 9 3.85 8.74 -15.99
N ALA A 10 3.05 8.88 -17.04
CA ALA A 10 3.47 8.72 -18.43
C ALA A 10 4.51 9.78 -18.83
N ARG A 11 4.31 11.03 -18.41
CA ARG A 11 5.33 12.08 -18.61
C ARG A 11 6.64 11.75 -17.90
N LYS A 12 6.57 11.28 -16.65
CA LYS A 12 7.77 10.91 -15.89
C LYS A 12 8.49 9.69 -16.48
N ALA A 13 7.75 8.69 -16.96
CA ALA A 13 8.32 7.57 -17.70
C ALA A 13 9.03 8.04 -18.99
N ALA A 14 8.44 8.97 -19.74
CA ALA A 14 9.06 9.56 -20.93
C ALA A 14 10.32 10.40 -20.62
N GLU A 15 10.40 10.98 -19.42
CA GLU A 15 11.60 11.66 -18.90
C GLU A 15 12.69 10.67 -18.41
N GLY A 16 12.44 9.35 -18.45
CA GLY A 16 13.39 8.31 -18.07
C GLY A 16 13.28 7.85 -16.61
N VAL A 17 12.24 8.25 -15.88
CA VAL A 17 11.98 7.76 -14.52
C VAL A 17 11.49 6.31 -14.57
N ASP A 18 11.97 5.46 -13.66
CA ASP A 18 11.44 4.11 -13.46
C ASP A 18 10.08 4.18 -12.75
N VAL A 19 9.00 4.03 -13.52
CA VAL A 19 7.63 4.13 -13.02
C VAL A 19 6.98 2.76 -12.98
N ARG A 20 6.51 2.36 -11.79
CA ARG A 20 5.88 1.06 -11.52
C ARG A 20 4.49 1.22 -10.93
N VAL A 21 3.53 0.47 -11.46
CA VAL A 21 2.15 0.38 -10.99
C VAL A 21 1.80 -1.07 -10.71
N LEU A 22 1.57 -1.39 -9.44
CA LEU A 22 1.03 -2.67 -8.99
C LEU A 22 -0.41 -2.47 -8.55
N TYR A 23 -1.30 -3.34 -8.97
CA TYR A 23 -2.68 -3.34 -8.49
C TYR A 23 -3.18 -4.76 -8.24
N ASP A 24 -4.19 -4.88 -7.37
CA ASP A 24 -4.79 -6.16 -7.03
C ASP A 24 -5.70 -6.68 -8.16
N GLY A 25 -5.56 -7.94 -8.54
CA GLY A 25 -6.34 -8.60 -9.60
C GLY A 25 -7.87 -8.55 -9.47
N THR A 26 -8.44 -8.25 -8.29
CA THR A 26 -9.88 -7.96 -8.13
C THR A 26 -10.31 -6.70 -8.89
N CYS A 27 -9.40 -5.75 -9.12
CA CYS A 27 -9.66 -4.55 -9.92
C CYS A 27 -9.87 -4.85 -11.41
N GLU A 28 -9.24 -5.92 -11.94
CA GLU A 28 -9.33 -6.29 -13.36
C GLU A 28 -10.75 -6.68 -13.76
N PHE A 29 -11.44 -7.43 -12.90
CA PHE A 29 -12.79 -7.92 -13.19
C PHE A 29 -13.89 -6.87 -12.99
N SER A 30 -13.60 -5.80 -12.25
CA SER A 30 -14.63 -4.89 -11.77
C SER A 30 -14.57 -3.49 -12.38
N ARG A 31 -13.37 -2.95 -12.65
CA ARG A 31 -13.23 -1.51 -12.93
C ARG A 31 -12.15 -1.10 -13.95
N LEU A 32 -11.30 -2.02 -14.40
CA LEU A 32 -10.21 -1.70 -15.34
C LEU A 32 -10.52 -2.14 -16.78
N PRO A 33 -10.04 -1.39 -17.79
CA PRO A 33 -10.22 -1.78 -19.17
C PRO A 33 -9.42 -3.05 -19.51
N HIS A 34 -9.87 -3.79 -20.53
CA HIS A 34 -9.14 -4.96 -21.00
C HIS A 34 -7.71 -4.58 -21.42
N ARG A 35 -6.74 -5.44 -21.07
CA ARG A 35 -5.30 -5.25 -21.37
C ARG A 35 -4.70 -3.99 -20.73
N PHE A 36 -5.23 -3.55 -19.60
CA PHE A 36 -4.70 -2.40 -18.86
C PHE A 36 -3.18 -2.45 -18.61
N PRO A 37 -2.54 -3.59 -18.26
CA PRO A 37 -1.09 -3.64 -18.15
C PRO A 37 -0.37 -3.36 -19.48
N SER A 38 -0.88 -3.90 -20.60
CA SER A 38 -0.30 -3.64 -21.93
C SER A 38 -0.43 -2.17 -22.33
N TYR A 39 -1.55 -1.55 -21.97
CA TYR A 39 -1.77 -0.13 -22.17
C TYR A 39 -0.76 0.72 -21.38
N LEU A 40 -0.61 0.50 -20.07
CA LEU A 40 0.37 1.24 -19.26
C LEU A 40 1.81 1.00 -19.73
N ASN A 41 2.16 -0.25 -20.09
CA ASN A 41 3.47 -0.56 -20.64
C ASN A 41 3.74 0.20 -21.95
N SER A 42 2.73 0.44 -22.79
CA SER A 42 2.86 1.27 -24.00
C SER A 42 3.18 2.73 -23.73
N LEU A 43 2.89 3.23 -22.52
CA LEU A 43 3.22 4.57 -22.03
C LEU A 43 4.57 4.61 -21.32
N GLY A 44 5.32 3.50 -21.28
CA GLY A 44 6.57 3.36 -20.54
C GLY A 44 6.37 3.12 -19.03
N ILE A 45 5.13 2.96 -18.57
CA ILE A 45 4.80 2.66 -17.17
C ILE A 45 4.81 1.14 -17.00
N GLN A 46 5.73 0.63 -16.18
CA GLN A 46 5.77 -0.80 -15.87
C GLN A 46 4.54 -1.16 -15.04
N CYS A 47 3.77 -2.16 -15.47
CA CYS A 47 2.57 -2.57 -14.76
C CYS A 47 2.53 -4.07 -14.49
N ARG A 48 2.20 -4.44 -13.25
CA ARG A 48 2.00 -5.83 -12.80
C ARG A 48 0.66 -5.96 -12.06
N ILE A 49 0.12 -7.17 -12.08
CA ILE A 49 -1.11 -7.54 -11.37
C ILE A 49 -0.72 -8.42 -10.20
N PHE A 50 -1.14 -8.06 -8.98
CA PHE A 50 -1.03 -8.94 -7.84
C PHE A 50 -2.18 -9.95 -7.81
N ALA A 51 -1.83 -11.24 -7.66
CA ALA A 51 -2.78 -12.36 -7.55
C ALA A 51 -3.93 -12.28 -8.58
N PRO A 52 -3.68 -12.45 -9.88
CA PRO A 52 -4.75 -12.49 -10.89
C PRO A 52 -5.85 -13.49 -10.52
N ILE A 53 -7.11 -13.15 -10.81
CA ILE A 53 -8.23 -14.04 -10.51
C ILE A 53 -8.39 -15.07 -11.63
N HIS A 54 -8.46 -16.35 -11.26
CA HIS A 54 -8.70 -17.47 -12.18
C HIS A 54 -10.09 -18.09 -11.94
N PRO A 55 -10.71 -18.74 -12.94
CA PRO A 55 -12.07 -19.27 -12.85
C PRO A 55 -12.15 -20.60 -12.06
N PHE A 56 -11.53 -20.64 -10.88
CA PHE A 56 -11.58 -21.76 -9.94
C PHE A 56 -11.99 -21.24 -8.58
N VAL A 57 -12.66 -22.04 -7.75
CA VAL A 57 -13.04 -21.64 -6.38
C VAL A 57 -11.91 -22.00 -5.44
N SER A 58 -11.33 -21.01 -4.74
CA SER A 58 -10.26 -21.22 -3.76
C SER A 58 -10.35 -20.20 -2.64
N THR A 59 -10.09 -20.61 -1.39
CA THR A 59 -9.99 -19.70 -0.24
C THR A 59 -8.76 -18.78 -0.32
N HIS A 60 -7.79 -19.11 -1.19
CA HIS A 60 -6.61 -18.27 -1.44
C HIS A 60 -6.97 -16.89 -2.01
N TYR A 61 -8.16 -16.71 -2.59
CA TYR A 61 -8.64 -15.37 -2.99
C TYR A 61 -8.89 -14.43 -1.82
N ASN A 62 -8.91 -14.91 -0.57
CA ASN A 62 -8.97 -14.02 0.58
C ASN A 62 -7.63 -13.31 0.85
N TYR A 63 -6.51 -13.86 0.36
CA TYR A 63 -5.19 -13.25 0.49
C TYR A 63 -4.95 -12.27 -0.65
N ARG A 64 -5.46 -11.04 -0.47
CA ARG A 64 -5.36 -9.93 -1.42
C ARG A 64 -4.37 -8.89 -0.94
N ASP A 65 -3.79 -8.14 -1.87
CA ASP A 65 -2.96 -7.01 -1.49
C ASP A 65 -3.84 -5.80 -1.18
N HIS A 66 -3.93 -5.45 0.10
CA HIS A 66 -4.75 -4.34 0.56
C HIS A 66 -3.92 -3.10 0.93
N ARG A 67 -2.60 -3.15 0.76
CA ARG A 67 -1.72 -2.01 1.04
C ARG A 67 -1.93 -0.90 0.01
N LYS A 68 -1.98 0.33 0.48
CA LYS A 68 -1.89 1.52 -0.39
C LYS A 68 -0.56 2.18 -0.09
N ILE A 69 0.35 2.06 -1.05
CA ILE A 69 1.72 2.57 -0.94
C ILE A 69 2.05 3.31 -2.23
N ALA A 70 2.52 4.55 -2.10
CA ALA A 70 3.21 5.24 -3.17
C ALA A 70 4.57 5.69 -2.65
N VAL A 71 5.64 5.42 -3.40
CA VAL A 71 7.00 5.81 -3.05
C VAL A 71 7.64 6.57 -4.20
N ILE A 72 8.28 7.69 -3.90
CA ILE A 72 8.98 8.55 -4.86
C ILE A 72 10.44 8.64 -4.42
N ASP A 73 11.34 8.24 -5.31
CA ASP A 73 12.80 8.31 -5.15
C ASP A 73 13.36 7.65 -3.88
N GLY A 74 12.58 6.77 -3.24
CA GLY A 74 12.91 6.18 -1.93
C GLY A 74 12.84 7.14 -0.74
N ASN A 75 12.36 8.37 -0.95
CA ASN A 75 12.46 9.47 0.02
C ASN A 75 11.12 10.03 0.49
N ILE A 76 10.09 9.92 -0.33
CA ILE A 76 8.73 10.36 -0.01
C ILE A 76 7.82 9.15 -0.14
N SER A 77 7.02 8.90 0.88
CA SER A 77 6.02 7.84 0.86
C SER A 77 4.64 8.33 1.27
N TYR A 78 3.62 7.77 0.63
CA TYR A 78 2.23 7.94 1.02
C TYR A 78 1.64 6.58 1.38
N THR A 79 0.89 6.54 2.47
CA THR A 79 0.10 5.37 2.87
C THR A 79 -1.13 5.77 3.67
N GLY A 80 -2.09 4.86 3.83
CA GLY A 80 -3.38 5.13 4.50
C GLY A 80 -4.50 4.26 3.95
N GLY A 81 -5.75 4.68 4.13
CA GLY A 81 -6.93 3.97 3.59
C GLY A 81 -7.32 4.39 2.17
N LEU A 82 -6.77 5.49 1.65
CA LEU A 82 -7.11 6.04 0.34
C LEU A 82 -6.69 5.14 -0.83
N ASN A 83 -7.65 4.72 -1.66
CA ASN A 83 -7.39 4.15 -2.98
C ASN A 83 -7.34 5.23 -4.07
N LEU A 84 -6.74 4.90 -5.21
CA LEU A 84 -6.74 5.76 -6.39
C LEU A 84 -8.01 5.58 -7.23
N ALA A 85 -9.17 6.05 -6.75
CA ALA A 85 -10.42 6.07 -7.52
C ALA A 85 -11.30 7.30 -7.24
N ASP A 86 -12.23 7.61 -8.16
CA ASP A 86 -13.03 8.84 -8.14
C ASP A 86 -13.98 8.93 -6.94
N GLU A 87 -14.45 7.80 -6.44
CA GLU A 87 -15.28 7.73 -5.23
C GLU A 87 -14.49 8.05 -3.96
N TYR A 88 -13.19 7.69 -3.89
CA TYR A 88 -12.31 8.04 -2.76
C TYR A 88 -11.94 9.52 -2.77
N ALA A 89 -11.84 10.10 -3.97
CA ALA A 89 -11.65 11.55 -4.16
C ALA A 89 -12.94 12.37 -3.99
N ASN A 90 -14.08 11.71 -3.71
CA ASN A 90 -15.40 12.34 -3.61
C ASN A 90 -15.84 13.09 -4.88
N PHE A 91 -15.24 12.82 -6.05
CA PHE A 91 -15.70 13.34 -7.35
C PHE A 91 -17.03 12.72 -7.75
N ILE A 92 -17.22 11.46 -7.38
CA ILE A 92 -18.51 10.78 -7.37
C ILE A 92 -18.78 10.29 -5.94
N GLN A 93 -20.05 10.17 -5.55
CA GLN A 93 -20.43 9.73 -4.20
C GLN A 93 -21.50 8.61 -4.27
N PRO A 94 -21.22 7.49 -4.96
CA PRO A 94 -22.19 6.39 -5.10
C PRO A 94 -22.59 5.77 -3.75
N PHE A 95 -21.73 5.90 -2.73
CA PHE A 95 -21.92 5.34 -1.39
C PHE A 95 -21.92 6.44 -0.30
N GLY A 96 -22.14 7.70 -0.69
CA GLY A 96 -22.00 8.85 0.19
C GLY A 96 -20.57 9.41 0.24
N HIS A 97 -20.33 10.30 1.20
CA HIS A 97 -19.03 10.97 1.36
C HIS A 97 -17.99 10.01 1.95
N TRP A 98 -16.89 9.82 1.22
CA TRP A 98 -15.78 8.98 1.65
C TRP A 98 -14.92 9.73 2.67
N LYS A 99 -14.89 9.23 3.91
CA LYS A 99 -14.03 9.73 4.99
C LYS A 99 -12.91 8.74 5.24
N ASP A 100 -11.67 9.18 5.01
CA ASP A 100 -10.48 8.36 5.20
C ASP A 100 -9.28 9.22 5.63
N THR A 101 -8.20 8.58 6.01
CA THR A 101 -6.94 9.23 6.41
C THR A 101 -5.78 8.64 5.63
N ALA A 102 -4.87 9.51 5.18
CA ALA A 102 -3.57 9.12 4.68
C ALA A 102 -2.49 10.01 5.27
N VAL A 103 -1.27 9.49 5.30
CA VAL A 103 -0.09 10.18 5.78
C VAL A 103 0.93 10.28 4.66
N ARG A 104 1.62 11.42 4.61
CA ARG A 104 2.84 11.62 3.84
C ARG A 104 4.01 11.55 4.79
N LEU A 105 4.99 10.72 4.45
CA LEU A 105 6.20 10.50 5.22
C LEU A 105 7.40 10.87 4.35
N GLU A 106 8.38 11.53 4.97
CA GLU A 106 9.64 11.92 4.34
C GLU A 106 10.80 11.44 5.21
N GLY A 107 11.87 10.95 4.57
CA GLY A 107 13.07 10.49 5.24
C GLY A 107 13.16 8.97 5.36
N GLU A 108 13.90 8.49 6.36
CA GLU A 108 14.34 7.08 6.42
C GLU A 108 13.20 6.05 6.38
N ALA A 109 12.03 6.38 6.95
CA ALA A 109 10.86 5.50 6.94
C ALA A 109 10.40 5.14 5.52
N SER A 110 10.65 5.99 4.51
CA SER A 110 10.33 5.68 3.12
C SER A 110 11.04 4.44 2.59
N ARG A 111 12.22 4.10 3.13
CA ARG A 111 12.96 2.90 2.76
C ARG A 111 12.17 1.61 3.06
N SER A 112 11.46 1.57 4.20
CA SER A 112 10.60 0.43 4.55
C SER A 112 9.43 0.29 3.57
N PHE A 113 8.82 1.40 3.15
CA PHE A 113 7.77 1.37 2.12
C PHE A 113 8.30 0.94 0.75
N THR A 114 9.51 1.36 0.37
CA THR A 114 10.18 0.89 -0.85
C THR A 114 10.32 -0.63 -0.81
N LEU A 115 10.80 -1.18 0.30
CA LEU A 115 10.96 -2.62 0.46
C LEU A 115 9.61 -3.35 0.40
N LEU A 116 8.60 -2.87 1.13
CA LEU A 116 7.25 -3.46 1.12
C LEU A 116 6.63 -3.48 -0.28
N PHE A 117 6.80 -2.40 -1.06
CA PHE A 117 6.34 -2.35 -2.44
C PHE A 117 7.10 -3.34 -3.32
N LEU A 118 8.44 -3.38 -3.24
CA LEU A 118 9.26 -4.25 -4.07
C LEU A 118 9.06 -5.73 -3.77
N GLN A 119 8.81 -6.09 -2.51
CA GLN A 119 8.48 -7.47 -2.12
C GLN A 119 7.24 -7.96 -2.88
N MET A 120 6.23 -7.11 -3.03
CA MET A 120 5.03 -7.45 -3.79
C MET A 120 5.24 -7.39 -5.28
N TRP A 121 5.97 -6.37 -5.74
CA TRP A 121 6.34 -6.24 -7.13
C TRP A 121 7.04 -7.49 -7.67
N GLN A 122 7.94 -8.07 -6.86
CA GLN A 122 8.79 -9.20 -7.21
C GLN A 122 8.30 -10.54 -6.63
N VAL A 123 7.04 -10.63 -6.18
CA VAL A 123 6.51 -11.85 -5.52
C VAL A 123 6.56 -13.09 -6.43
N GLU A 124 6.49 -12.88 -7.75
CA GLU A 124 6.59 -13.94 -8.77
C GLU A 124 8.00 -14.08 -9.39
N ASP A 125 8.92 -13.18 -9.04
CA ASP A 125 10.28 -13.20 -9.60
C ASP A 125 11.10 -14.32 -8.92
N ARG A 126 11.93 -15.01 -9.71
CA ARG A 126 12.84 -16.04 -9.19
C ARG A 126 13.98 -15.46 -8.35
N GLU A 127 14.36 -14.22 -8.63
CA GLU A 127 15.44 -13.51 -7.95
C GLU A 127 14.93 -12.17 -7.44
N LEU A 128 15.02 -11.97 -6.14
CA LEU A 128 14.66 -10.72 -5.49
C LEU A 128 15.87 -9.76 -5.53
N THR A 129 15.67 -8.55 -6.04
CA THR A 129 16.73 -7.54 -6.15
C THR A 129 16.23 -6.20 -5.63
N PHE A 130 16.59 -5.90 -4.38
CA PHE A 130 16.17 -4.66 -3.71
C PHE A 130 17.29 -3.62 -3.60
N THR A 131 18.55 -4.05 -3.57
CA THR A 131 19.72 -3.19 -3.27
C THR A 131 19.76 -1.89 -4.08
N PRO A 132 19.51 -1.88 -5.40
CA PRO A 132 19.55 -0.63 -6.19
C PRO A 132 18.54 0.42 -5.74
N TYR A 133 17.42 0.01 -5.11
CA TYR A 133 16.34 0.90 -4.68
C TYR A 133 16.44 1.29 -3.21
N LEU A 134 17.25 0.57 -2.43
CA LEU A 134 17.42 0.80 -0.99
C LEU A 134 18.67 1.61 -0.65
N SER A 135 19.50 1.93 -1.65
CA SER A 135 20.72 2.73 -1.52
C SER A 135 20.50 4.23 -1.73
N ALA A 136 19.26 4.66 -2.04
CA ALA A 136 18.94 6.06 -2.22
C ALA A 136 19.23 6.85 -0.93
N PRO A 137 19.95 8.00 -1.02
CA PRO A 137 20.17 8.84 0.15
C PRO A 137 18.85 9.47 0.56
N TYR A 138 18.52 9.38 1.85
CA TYR A 138 17.35 10.03 2.39
C TYR A 138 17.68 11.43 2.92
N THR A 139 16.68 12.32 2.85
CA THR A 139 16.77 13.63 3.49
C THR A 139 16.47 13.44 4.97
N ALA A 140 17.49 13.63 5.81
CA ALA A 140 17.29 13.60 7.26
C ALA A 140 16.52 14.84 7.71
N HIS A 141 15.51 14.64 8.55
CA HIS A 141 14.79 15.72 9.21
C HIS A 141 15.25 15.81 10.67
N PRO A 142 16.23 16.67 11.00
CA PRO A 142 16.89 16.69 12.32
C PRO A 142 15.97 17.07 13.49
N GLU A 143 14.74 17.52 13.23
CA GLU A 143 13.78 17.98 14.24
C GLU A 143 12.65 16.97 14.55
N SER A 144 12.71 15.71 14.09
CA SER A 144 11.65 14.76 14.43
C SER A 144 11.78 14.27 15.89
N SER A 145 10.75 14.53 16.71
CA SER A 145 10.72 14.13 18.13
C SER A 145 10.38 12.65 18.38
N GLY A 146 10.39 11.80 17.35
CA GLY A 146 9.94 10.41 17.46
C GLY A 146 10.43 9.52 16.32
N PHE A 147 10.10 8.24 16.43
CA PHE A 147 10.48 7.20 15.46
C PHE A 147 9.27 6.81 14.62
N VAL A 148 9.53 6.48 13.36
CA VAL A 148 8.52 5.93 12.44
C VAL A 148 9.02 4.56 11.97
N ILE A 149 8.23 3.52 12.24
CA ILE A 149 8.57 2.15 11.87
C ILE A 149 7.42 1.59 11.04
N PRO A 150 7.48 1.71 9.70
CA PRO A 150 6.51 1.04 8.84
C PRO A 150 6.70 -0.48 8.93
N TYR A 151 5.59 -1.21 8.97
CA TYR A 151 5.58 -2.67 9.00
C TYR A 151 4.55 -3.20 7.99
N GLY A 152 4.74 -4.45 7.60
CA GLY A 152 3.78 -5.22 6.81
C GLY A 152 3.36 -6.48 7.56
N ASP A 153 2.30 -7.10 7.10
CA ASP A 153 1.77 -8.34 7.65
C ASP A 153 1.62 -9.36 6.50
N CYS A 154 1.73 -10.65 6.81
CA CYS A 154 1.68 -11.73 5.85
C CYS A 154 0.81 -12.87 6.39
N PRO A 155 -0.34 -13.18 5.77
CA PRO A 155 -1.22 -14.24 6.25
C PRO A 155 -0.67 -15.66 6.00
N LEU A 156 0.55 -15.77 5.44
CA LEU A 156 1.18 -17.04 5.08
C LEU A 156 2.35 -17.40 6.01
N ASP A 157 2.65 -16.56 6.99
CA ASP A 157 3.60 -16.87 8.06
C ASP A 157 2.90 -16.98 9.41
N ASP A 158 3.67 -17.36 10.43
CA ASP A 158 3.18 -17.50 11.81
C ASP A 158 3.42 -16.21 12.63
N HIS A 159 3.59 -15.06 11.97
CA HIS A 159 3.92 -13.78 12.60
C HIS A 159 2.77 -12.76 12.46
N TYR A 160 1.92 -12.67 13.49
CA TYR A 160 0.80 -11.72 13.55
C TYR A 160 1.25 -10.29 13.90
N VAL A 161 2.11 -9.70 13.06
CA VAL A 161 2.74 -8.39 13.34
C VAL A 161 1.69 -7.30 13.54
N GLY A 162 0.64 -7.28 12.72
CA GLY A 162 -0.45 -6.30 12.86
C GLY A 162 -1.14 -6.39 14.21
N GLU A 163 -1.56 -7.58 14.62
CA GLU A 163 -2.20 -7.81 15.92
C GLU A 163 -1.27 -7.40 17.08
N MET A 164 0.00 -7.83 17.04
CA MET A 164 0.98 -7.50 18.08
C MET A 164 1.18 -5.99 18.23
N VAL A 165 1.24 -5.23 17.14
CA VAL A 165 1.40 -3.76 17.20
C VAL A 165 0.19 -3.12 17.88
N TYR A 166 -1.03 -3.50 17.50
CA TYR A 166 -2.25 -2.95 18.11
C TYR A 166 -2.39 -3.36 19.58
N THR A 167 -2.18 -4.62 19.91
CA THR A 167 -2.19 -5.12 21.30
C THR A 167 -1.13 -4.41 22.15
N HIS A 168 0.06 -4.14 21.60
CA HIS A 168 1.08 -3.37 22.31
C HIS A 168 0.61 -1.93 22.58
N ILE A 169 0.06 -1.23 21.58
CA ILE A 169 -0.47 0.13 21.73
C ILE A 169 -1.51 0.19 22.84
N LEU A 170 -2.45 -0.77 22.88
CA LEU A 170 -3.48 -0.84 23.90
C LEU A 170 -2.90 -1.06 25.29
N ASN A 171 -1.99 -2.02 25.45
CA ASN A 171 -1.39 -2.37 26.74
C ASN A 171 -0.51 -1.28 27.35
N VAL A 172 0.12 -0.42 26.54
CA VAL A 172 1.00 0.65 27.05
C VAL A 172 0.32 2.02 27.17
N ALA A 173 -0.92 2.15 26.69
CA ALA A 173 -1.65 3.41 26.70
C ALA A 173 -1.86 3.93 28.14
N GLN A 174 -1.50 5.19 28.39
CA GLN A 174 -1.58 5.79 29.74
C GLN A 174 -2.88 6.57 29.99
N SER A 175 -3.67 6.86 28.95
CA SER A 175 -4.85 7.70 29.09
C SER A 175 -6.00 7.25 28.20
N TYR A 176 -5.80 7.21 26.88
CA TYR A 176 -6.82 6.74 25.94
C TYR A 176 -6.20 6.33 24.60
N VAL A 177 -6.92 5.52 23.82
CA VAL A 177 -6.62 5.19 22.42
C VAL A 177 -7.85 5.54 21.58
N HIS A 178 -7.68 6.32 20.51
CA HIS A 178 -8.74 6.53 19.52
C HIS A 178 -8.55 5.55 18.37
N ILE A 179 -9.58 4.75 18.10
CA ILE A 179 -9.58 3.80 16.99
C ILE A 179 -10.61 4.26 15.95
N MET A 180 -10.16 4.36 14.70
CA MET A 180 -11.02 4.54 13.53
C MET A 180 -10.86 3.31 12.65
N THR A 181 -11.92 2.54 12.48
CA THR A 181 -11.92 1.35 11.61
C THR A 181 -13.24 1.27 10.84
N PRO A 182 -13.22 0.87 9.56
CA PRO A 182 -14.45 0.54 8.83
C PRO A 182 -15.12 -0.74 9.37
N TYR A 183 -14.35 -1.63 10.00
CA TYR A 183 -14.84 -2.92 10.52
C TYR A 183 -14.26 -3.18 11.91
N LEU A 184 -15.14 -3.41 12.89
CA LEU A 184 -14.74 -3.85 14.22
C LEU A 184 -14.97 -5.37 14.31
N ILE A 185 -13.91 -6.13 14.03
CA ILE A 185 -13.88 -7.59 14.14
C ILE A 185 -12.63 -7.92 14.95
N LEU A 186 -12.82 -8.29 16.22
CA LEU A 186 -11.73 -8.46 17.17
C LEU A 186 -11.41 -9.94 17.35
N GLY A 187 -10.12 -10.26 17.42
CA GLY A 187 -9.63 -11.54 17.93
C GLY A 187 -9.56 -11.52 19.45
N HIS A 188 -9.45 -12.70 20.07
CA HIS A 188 -9.45 -12.84 21.53
C HIS A 188 -8.37 -12.01 22.23
N GLU A 189 -7.18 -11.89 21.63
CA GLU A 189 -6.06 -11.10 22.17
C GLU A 189 -6.39 -9.60 22.20
N LEU A 190 -6.97 -9.07 21.12
CA LEU A 190 -7.38 -7.66 21.05
C LEU A 190 -8.59 -7.36 21.93
N GLU A 191 -9.53 -8.30 22.08
CA GLU A 191 -10.64 -8.16 23.04
C GLU A 191 -10.09 -8.05 24.46
N SER A 192 -9.17 -8.94 24.83
CA SER A 192 -8.56 -8.95 26.17
C SER A 192 -7.74 -7.68 26.45
N ALA A 193 -7.10 -7.10 25.43
CA ALA A 193 -6.33 -5.86 25.56
C ALA A 193 -7.20 -4.58 25.66
N LEU A 194 -8.50 -4.67 25.39
CA LEU A 194 -9.45 -3.56 25.54
C LEU A 194 -10.13 -3.52 26.91
N GLU A 195 -10.04 -4.59 27.70
CA GLU A 195 -10.56 -4.69 29.08
C GLU A 195 -9.65 -4.01 30.11
#